data_AF-A0A965VWR9-F1
#
_entry.id   AF-A0A965VWR9-F1
#
_cell.length_a   1.000
_cell.length_b   1.000
_cell.length_c   1.000
_cell.angle_alpha   90.00
_cell.angle_beta   90.00
_cell.angle_gamma   90.00
#
_symmetry.space_group_name_H-M   'P 1'
#
loop_
_entity.id
_entity.type
_entity.pdbx_description
1 polymer ?
#
loop_
_entity_poly.entity_id
_entity_poly.type
_entity_poly.pdbx_seq_one_letter_code
_entity_poly.pdbx_strand_id
1 'polypeptide(L)'
;MGLGRGKKACDKCGTVTGPRAYICKNCNSPFIFKNKSREDRNTKIIRNINWKELTKGDKIKVAGGPFFVHRGDFIPMGYRGKFLVERVDENGIVAWGLDKNAGFCHIWMNGDIQNKETGVWKTAHKILKLKPKTVEV
;
A
#
# COMPACT_ATOMS: atom_id res chain seq x y z
N MET A 1 -10.83 3.13 28.88
CA MET A 1 -11.98 3.87 28.33
C MET A 1 -11.53 4.63 27.10
N GLY A 2 -11.97 4.24 25.90
CA GLY A 2 -11.61 4.94 24.66
C GLY A 2 -12.42 6.23 24.49
N LEU A 3 -11.81 7.27 23.92
CA LEU A 3 -12.55 8.47 23.50
C LEU A 3 -13.68 8.06 22.55
N GLY A 4 -14.90 8.52 22.84
CA GLY A 4 -16.06 8.25 21.98
C GLY A 4 -15.80 8.63 20.51
N ARG A 5 -16.45 7.92 19.58
CA ARG A 5 -16.26 8.11 18.13
C ARG A 5 -16.38 9.59 17.76
N GLY A 6 -15.45 10.07 16.94
CA GLY A 6 -15.47 11.46 16.46
C GLY A 6 -15.00 12.50 17.47
N LYS A 7 -14.27 12.12 18.51
CA LYS A 7 -13.63 13.07 19.44
C LYS A 7 -12.12 12.88 19.45
N LYS A 8 -11.37 13.95 19.69
CA LYS A 8 -9.91 13.90 19.91
C LYS A 8 -9.54 14.67 21.17
N ALA A 9 -8.57 14.17 21.93
CA ALA A 9 -8.01 14.87 23.08
C ALA A 9 -6.86 15.78 22.62
N CYS A 10 -6.71 16.92 23.29
CA CYS A 10 -5.54 17.77 23.14
C CYS A 10 -4.33 17.15 23.83
N ASP A 11 -3.19 17.03 23.15
CA ASP A 11 -1.98 16.43 23.71
C ASP A 11 -1.40 17.23 24.89
N LYS A 12 -1.62 18.56 24.91
CA LYS A 12 -1.13 19.44 26.00
C LYS A 12 -2.01 19.49 27.24
N CYS A 13 -3.33 19.45 27.10
CA CYS A 13 -4.26 19.74 28.20
C CYS A 13 -5.36 18.70 28.38
N GLY A 14 -5.38 17.63 27.59
CA GLY A 14 -6.36 16.53 27.69
C GLY A 14 -7.79 16.89 27.28
N THR A 15 -8.09 18.16 27.00
CA THR A 15 -9.44 18.61 26.67
C THR A 15 -9.96 17.92 25.41
N VAL A 16 -11.14 17.34 25.52
CA VAL A 16 -11.78 16.62 24.42
C VAL A 16 -12.46 17.61 23.47
N THR A 17 -12.13 17.52 22.19
CA THR A 17 -12.64 18.40 21.14
C THR A 17 -13.21 17.60 19.97
N GLY A 18 -13.96 18.29 19.11
CA GLY A 18 -14.47 17.71 17.87
C GLY A 18 -13.34 17.34 16.89
N PRO A 19 -13.61 16.44 15.94
CA PRO A 19 -12.57 15.84 15.11
C PRO A 19 -12.02 16.84 14.07
N ARG A 20 -12.82 17.86 13.72
CA ARG A 20 -12.48 18.94 12.78
C ARG A 20 -11.86 20.18 13.44
N ALA A 21 -11.66 20.21 14.76
CA ALA A 21 -11.08 21.36 15.44
C ALA A 21 -9.59 21.50 15.07
N TYR A 22 -9.15 22.65 14.56
CA TYR A 22 -7.74 22.90 14.26
C TYR A 22 -6.94 23.39 15.48
N ILE A 23 -7.63 23.94 16.47
CA ILE A 23 -7.06 24.56 17.66
C ILE A 23 -7.80 24.05 18.89
N CYS A 24 -7.08 23.80 19.99
CA CYS A 24 -7.69 23.43 21.26
C CYS A 24 -8.41 24.63 21.88
N LYS A 25 -9.67 24.46 22.28
CA LYS A 25 -10.46 25.54 22.91
C LYS A 25 -9.90 26.05 24.24
N ASN A 26 -9.12 25.23 24.93
CA ASN A 26 -8.65 25.52 26.29
C ASN A 26 -7.24 26.13 26.31
N CYS A 27 -6.26 25.47 25.70
CA CYS A 27 -4.86 25.92 25.70
C CYS A 27 -4.41 26.59 24.40
N ASN A 28 -5.33 26.80 23.45
CA ASN A 28 -5.09 27.42 22.14
C ASN A 28 -3.98 26.76 21.31
N SER A 29 -3.55 25.53 21.65
CA SER A 29 -2.51 24.83 20.90
C SER A 29 -3.08 24.27 19.59
N PRO A 30 -2.37 24.42 18.45
CA PRO A 30 -2.79 23.84 17.19
C PRO A 30 -2.66 22.32 17.22
N PHE A 31 -3.60 21.63 16.59
CA PHE A 31 -3.49 20.19 16.36
C PHE A 31 -2.61 19.94 15.13
N ILE A 32 -1.55 19.15 15.30
CA ILE A 32 -0.64 18.81 14.20
C ILE A 32 -1.27 17.69 13.37
N PHE A 33 -1.78 18.03 12.20
CA PHE A 33 -2.21 17.05 11.22
C PHE A 33 -1.04 16.69 10.31
N LYS A 34 -0.77 15.39 10.12
CA LYS A 34 0.17 14.96 9.09
C LYS A 34 -0.40 15.35 7.72
N ASN A 35 0.29 16.23 7.01
CA ASN A 35 -0.10 16.61 5.66
C ASN A 35 -0.04 15.37 4.75
N LYS A 36 -1.19 14.91 4.26
CA LYS A 36 -1.24 13.85 3.25
C LYS A 36 -0.88 14.43 1.89
N SER A 37 -0.14 13.67 1.07
CA SER A 37 0.15 14.05 -0.31
C SER A 37 -1.14 14.22 -1.14
N ARG A 38 -1.08 14.99 -2.24
CA ARG A 38 -2.23 15.15 -3.15
C ARG A 38 -2.71 13.81 -3.71
N GLU A 39 -1.77 12.92 -4.01
CA GLU A 39 -2.04 11.57 -4.51
C GLU A 39 -2.76 10.71 -3.47
N ASP A 40 -2.33 10.74 -2.20
CA ASP A 40 -2.99 9.97 -1.12
C ASP A 40 -4.41 10.46 -0.81
N ARG A 41 -4.69 11.76 -0.99
CA ARG A 41 -6.04 12.30 -0.81
C ARG A 41 -6.98 11.84 -1.92
N ASN A 42 -6.46 11.76 -3.14
CA ASN A 42 -7.24 11.53 -4.35
C ASN A 42 -7.24 10.07 -4.82
N THR A 43 -6.54 9.16 -4.14
CA THR A 43 -6.52 7.75 -4.56
C THR A 43 -7.48 6.92 -3.71
N LYS A 44 -8.38 6.18 -4.38
CA LYS A 44 -9.19 5.11 -3.79
C LYS A 44 -8.39 3.81 -3.85
N ILE A 45 -8.18 3.22 -2.67
CA ILE A 45 -7.49 1.93 -2.55
C ILE A 45 -8.55 0.84 -2.59
N ILE A 46 -8.46 -0.05 -3.58
CA ILE A 46 -9.30 -1.24 -3.68
C ILE A 46 -8.48 -2.43 -3.18
N ARG A 47 -8.98 -3.07 -2.12
CA ARG A 47 -8.43 -4.30 -1.53
C ARG A 47 -9.13 -5.51 -2.14
N ASN A 48 -8.52 -6.69 -2.04
CA ASN A 48 -9.08 -7.97 -2.49
C ASN A 48 -9.47 -7.96 -3.97
N ILE A 49 -8.52 -7.58 -4.82
CA ILE A 49 -8.70 -7.62 -6.27
C ILE A 49 -8.33 -9.00 -6.81
N ASN A 50 -9.09 -9.47 -7.79
CA ASN A 50 -8.65 -10.60 -8.62
C ASN A 50 -7.56 -10.09 -9.57
N TRP A 51 -6.35 -10.62 -9.41
CA TRP A 51 -5.19 -10.16 -10.18
C TRP A 51 -5.28 -10.53 -11.67
N LYS A 52 -6.06 -11.57 -12.01
CA LYS A 52 -6.30 -12.00 -13.40
C LYS A 52 -7.15 -11.03 -14.20
N GLU A 53 -7.92 -10.18 -13.54
CA GLU A 53 -8.79 -9.18 -14.16
C GLU A 53 -8.11 -7.82 -14.32
N LEU A 54 -6.82 -7.73 -13.98
CA LEU A 54 -6.06 -6.50 -14.17
C LEU A 54 -5.82 -6.25 -15.65
N THR A 55 -5.97 -4.99 -16.05
CA THR A 55 -5.83 -4.55 -17.44
C THR A 55 -4.62 -3.63 -17.59
N LYS A 56 -4.11 -3.53 -18.82
CA LYS A 56 -3.01 -2.61 -19.14
C LYS A 56 -3.36 -1.18 -18.72
N GLY A 57 -2.44 -0.52 -18.01
CA GLY A 57 -2.61 0.84 -17.49
C GLY A 57 -3.15 0.91 -16.05
N ASP A 58 -3.56 -0.20 -15.45
CA ASP A 58 -3.95 -0.21 -14.04
C ASP A 58 -2.75 0.07 -13.14
N LYS A 59 -2.95 0.94 -12.12
CA LYS A 59 -1.94 1.20 -11.10
C LYS A 59 -2.15 0.27 -9.91
N ILE A 60 -1.10 -0.46 -9.55
CA ILE A 60 -1.12 -1.37 -8.41
C ILE A 60 -0.01 -1.02 -7.41
N LYS A 61 -0.28 -1.23 -6.13
CA LYS A 61 0.71 -1.22 -5.06
C LYS A 61 0.98 -2.65 -4.63
N VAL A 62 2.24 -3.05 -4.68
CA VAL A 62 2.70 -4.41 -4.41
C VAL A 62 3.49 -4.42 -3.11
N ALA A 63 3.24 -5.43 -2.29
CA ALA A 63 3.95 -5.70 -1.04
C ALA A 63 4.15 -7.21 -0.85
N GLY A 64 5.13 -7.59 -0.03
CA GLY A 64 5.45 -9.00 0.18
C GLY A 64 6.15 -9.62 -1.05
N GLY A 65 5.89 -10.89 -1.30
CA GLY A 65 6.48 -11.64 -2.41
C GLY A 65 7.58 -12.60 -1.98
N PRO A 66 8.35 -13.12 -2.96
CA PRO A 66 9.36 -14.14 -2.75
C PRO A 66 10.37 -13.78 -1.67
N PHE A 67 10.83 -14.81 -0.97
CA PHE A 67 11.87 -14.66 0.04
C PHE A 67 12.84 -15.84 -0.01
N PHE A 68 14.04 -15.60 0.45
CA PHE A 68 15.06 -16.61 0.65
C PHE A 68 15.27 -16.80 2.16
N VAL A 69 15.36 -18.05 2.60
CA VAL A 69 15.61 -18.35 4.02
C VAL A 69 17.07 -18.73 4.18
N HIS A 70 17.80 -17.96 4.99
CA HIS A 70 19.18 -18.25 5.32
C HIS A 70 19.38 -18.16 6.83
N ARG A 71 19.80 -19.26 7.47
CA ARG A 71 20.09 -19.31 8.92
C ARG A 71 18.94 -18.81 9.83
N GLY A 72 17.69 -18.98 9.38
CA GLY A 72 16.50 -18.53 10.10
C GLY A 72 16.04 -17.11 9.73
N ASP A 73 16.80 -16.37 8.92
CA ASP A 73 16.42 -15.04 8.44
C ASP A 73 15.66 -15.11 7.12
N PHE A 74 14.63 -14.28 7.01
CA PHE A 74 13.81 -14.11 5.80
C PHE A 74 14.29 -12.92 4.99
N ILE A 75 15.05 -13.20 3.93
CA ILE A 75 15.59 -12.19 3.03
C ILE A 75 14.57 -11.93 1.90
N PRO A 76 13.98 -10.72 1.81
CA PRO A 76 12.97 -10.44 0.80
C PRO A 76 13.61 -10.30 -0.59
N MET A 77 13.12 -11.10 -1.53
CA MET A 77 13.55 -11.13 -2.93
C MET A 77 12.47 -10.56 -3.87
N GLY A 78 11.26 -10.32 -3.36
CA GLY A 78 10.13 -9.79 -4.12
C GLY A 78 10.18 -8.29 -4.37
N TYR A 79 9.51 -7.87 -5.45
CA TYR A 79 9.37 -6.46 -5.81
C TYR A 79 8.36 -5.77 -4.90
N ARG A 80 8.69 -4.55 -4.46
CA ARG A 80 7.84 -3.72 -3.59
C ARG A 80 7.73 -2.33 -4.17
N GLY A 81 6.55 -1.72 -4.05
CA GLY A 81 6.33 -0.35 -4.52
C GLY A 81 5.06 -0.21 -5.34
N LYS A 82 5.03 0.84 -6.18
CA LYS A 82 3.93 1.13 -7.10
C LYS A 82 4.33 0.73 -8.52
N PHE A 83 3.40 0.08 -9.22
CA PHE A 83 3.62 -0.43 -10.56
C PHE A 83 2.44 -0.10 -11.48
N LEU A 84 2.73 0.03 -12.77
CA LEU A 84 1.77 0.15 -13.86
C LEU A 84 1.70 -1.19 -14.59
N VAL A 85 0.51 -1.79 -14.61
CA VAL A 85 0.29 -3.08 -15.28
C VAL A 85 0.48 -2.93 -16.78
N GLU A 86 1.33 -3.77 -17.37
CA GLU A 86 1.50 -3.89 -18.83
C GLU A 86 0.63 -5.03 -19.36
N ARG A 87 0.72 -6.21 -18.73
CA ARG A 87 -0.10 -7.39 -19.04
C ARG A 87 -0.17 -8.35 -17.86
N VAL A 88 -1.05 -9.33 -17.95
CA VAL A 88 -1.18 -10.43 -16.98
C VAL A 88 -0.89 -11.74 -17.70
N ASP A 89 0.00 -12.53 -17.12
CA ASP A 89 0.39 -13.86 -17.61
C ASP A 89 -0.20 -14.93 -16.68
N GLU A 90 -0.09 -16.21 -17.04
CA GLU A 90 -0.64 -17.33 -16.24
C GLU A 90 -0.09 -17.38 -14.80
N ASN A 91 1.14 -16.89 -14.62
CA ASN A 91 1.89 -17.01 -13.38
C ASN A 91 1.91 -15.73 -12.53
N GLY A 92 1.46 -14.59 -13.09
CA GLY A 92 1.65 -13.30 -12.44
C GLY A 92 1.35 -12.10 -13.31
N ILE A 93 1.82 -10.95 -12.86
CA ILE A 93 1.56 -9.64 -13.46
C ILE A 93 2.88 -9.09 -13.99
N VAL A 94 2.89 -8.68 -15.23
CA VAL A 94 4.00 -7.97 -15.85
C VAL A 94 3.73 -6.47 -15.73
N ALA A 95 4.64 -5.75 -15.10
CA ALA A 95 4.41 -4.35 -14.78
C ALA A 95 5.69 -3.51 -14.82
N TRP A 96 5.51 -2.23 -15.09
CA TRP A 96 6.55 -1.21 -15.02
C TRP A 96 6.55 -0.53 -13.67
N GLY A 97 7.70 -0.41 -13.04
CA GLY A 97 7.87 0.40 -11.85
C GLY A 97 7.55 1.88 -12.10
N LEU A 98 6.86 2.51 -11.14
CA LEU A 98 6.54 3.95 -11.22
C LEU A 98 7.59 4.84 -10.52
N ASP A 99 8.50 4.25 -9.76
CA ASP A 99 9.60 4.96 -9.13
C ASP A 99 10.77 5.15 -10.11
N LYS A 100 11.57 6.21 -9.92
CA LYS A 100 12.68 6.57 -10.84
C LYS A 100 13.71 5.46 -11.06
N ASN A 101 13.88 4.58 -10.07
CA ASN A 101 14.83 3.47 -10.11
C ASN A 101 14.13 2.11 -10.31
N ALA A 102 12.83 2.11 -10.58
CA ALA A 102 12.07 0.88 -10.73
C ALA A 102 11.96 0.53 -12.21
N GLY A 103 12.48 -0.65 -12.57
CA GLY A 103 12.46 -1.16 -13.93
C GLY A 103 11.21 -1.97 -14.26
N PHE A 104 11.32 -2.73 -15.34
CA PHE A 104 10.34 -3.74 -15.73
C PHE A 104 10.45 -4.97 -14.82
N CYS A 105 9.33 -5.46 -14.30
CA CYS A 105 9.34 -6.61 -13.40
C CYS A 105 8.16 -7.55 -13.63
N HIS A 106 8.35 -8.80 -13.21
CA HIS A 106 7.30 -9.80 -13.14
C HIS A 106 6.94 -10.07 -11.67
N ILE A 107 5.70 -9.75 -11.32
CA ILE A 107 5.13 -9.91 -9.98
C ILE A 107 4.46 -11.28 -9.91
N TRP A 108 5.07 -12.19 -9.16
CA TRP A 108 4.56 -13.55 -8.97
C TRP A 108 3.25 -13.56 -8.16
N MET A 109 2.23 -14.26 -8.67
CA MET A 109 0.92 -14.40 -8.01
C MET A 109 0.44 -15.85 -7.92
N ASN A 110 1.12 -16.80 -8.58
CA ASN A 110 0.64 -18.17 -8.74
C ASN A 110 1.07 -19.10 -7.60
N GLY A 111 0.59 -18.78 -6.39
CA GLY A 111 0.75 -19.62 -5.20
C GLY A 111 2.18 -19.67 -4.65
N ASP A 112 2.36 -20.54 -3.64
CA ASP A 112 3.61 -20.69 -2.91
C ASP A 112 4.37 -21.93 -3.39
N ILE A 113 5.53 -21.72 -4.00
CA ILE A 113 6.39 -22.77 -4.55
C ILE A 113 7.83 -22.51 -4.13
N GLN A 114 8.50 -23.51 -3.58
CA GLN A 114 9.94 -23.43 -3.34
C GLN A 114 10.72 -23.91 -4.57
N ASN A 115 11.64 -23.09 -5.08
CA ASN A 115 12.60 -23.54 -6.06
C ASN A 115 13.72 -24.30 -5.34
N LYS A 116 13.89 -25.59 -5.66
CA LYS A 116 14.90 -26.46 -5.03
C LYS A 116 16.33 -26.07 -5.40
N GLU A 117 16.54 -25.48 -6.57
CA GLU A 117 17.87 -25.10 -7.04
C GLU A 117 18.39 -23.83 -6.36
N THR A 118 17.52 -22.84 -6.21
CA THR A 118 17.90 -21.54 -5.62
C THR A 118 17.55 -21.42 -4.13
N GLY A 119 16.76 -22.35 -3.59
CA GLY A 119 16.22 -22.29 -2.23
C GLY A 119 15.20 -21.15 -2.01
N VAL A 120 14.84 -20.41 -3.05
CA VAL A 120 13.92 -19.27 -2.97
C VAL A 120 12.48 -19.77 -2.90
N TRP A 121 11.75 -19.27 -1.92
CA TRP A 121 10.30 -19.42 -1.83
C TRP A 121 9.65 -18.36 -2.71
N LYS A 122 9.04 -18.79 -3.81
CA LYS A 122 8.16 -17.94 -4.61
C LYS A 122 6.81 -17.93 -3.92
N THR A 123 6.46 -16.82 -3.28
CA THR A 123 5.14 -16.62 -2.69
C THR A 123 4.37 -15.54 -3.41
N ALA A 124 3.05 -15.65 -3.40
CA ALA A 124 2.20 -14.68 -4.06
C ALA A 124 2.35 -13.30 -3.40
N HIS A 125 2.50 -12.25 -4.22
CA HIS A 125 2.57 -10.90 -3.70
C HIS A 125 1.19 -10.43 -3.20
N LYS A 126 1.20 -9.52 -2.23
CA LYS A 126 0.00 -8.80 -1.79
C LYS A 126 -0.16 -7.57 -2.66
N ILE A 127 -1.30 -7.47 -3.36
CA ILE A 127 -1.56 -6.37 -4.28
C ILE A 127 -2.78 -5.54 -3.87
N LEU A 128 -2.71 -4.26 -4.20
CA LEU A 128 -3.78 -3.27 -3.99
C LEU A 128 -3.94 -2.46 -5.27
N LYS A 129 -5.17 -2.26 -5.75
CA LYS A 129 -5.42 -1.42 -6.92
C LYS A 129 -5.63 0.02 -6.49
N LEU A 130 -4.93 0.92 -7.15
CA LEU A 130 -4.97 2.36 -6.93
C LEU A 130 -5.83 2.96 -8.05
N LYS A 131 -7.04 3.42 -7.71
CA LYS A 131 -7.87 4.19 -8.65
C LYS A 131 -7.89 5.66 -8.25
N PRO A 132 -7.77 6.61 -9.20
CA PRO A 132 -8.08 7.99 -8.88
C PRO A 132 -9.57 8.08 -8.47
N LYS A 133 -9.86 8.85 -7.43
CA LYS A 133 -11.21 9.31 -7.14
C LYS A 133 -11.55 10.27 -8.26
N THR A 134 -12.47 9.88 -9.13
CA THR A 134 -13.06 10.80 -10.10
C THR A 134 -13.60 11.99 -9.30
N VAL A 135 -13.03 13.16 -9.58
CA VAL A 135 -13.68 14.42 -9.25
C VAL A 135 -14.73 14.54 -10.34
N GLU A 136 -15.99 14.26 -10.01
CA GLU A 136 -17.08 14.74 -10.86
C GLU A 136 -16.93 16.26 -10.88
N VAL A 137 -16.57 16.80 -12.04
CA VAL A 137 -16.52 18.24 -12.33
C VAL A 137 -17.89 18.62 -12.87
#